data_AF-A0A7C6IEF8-F1
#
_entry.id   AF-A0A7C6IEF8-F1
#
_cell.length_a   1.000
_cell.length_b   1.000
_cell.length_c   1.000
_cell.angle_alpha   90.00
_cell.angle_beta   90.00
_cell.angle_gamma   90.00
#
_symmetry.space_group_name_H-M   'P 1'
#
loop_
_entity.id
_entity.type
_entity.pdbx_description
1 polymer ?
#
loop_
_entity_poly.entity_id
_entity_poly.type
_entity_poly.pdbx_seq_one_letter_code
_entity_poly.pdbx_strand_id
1 'polypeptide(L)'
;AQAEPLLDLLAREGAAAVAESPETAAKLVVVAAAFGKDPRTFVPGTDLVAVVTDAIAEDGSFGAWPGPFASGLAAVALDRAGEAVPAALTTHLLTYANEDGGFGFGAGEPSDADSTGMALLGLLADGSDATSEATEKARAWATANQAEDGSWPGYNPVNSTAIMGGALASAGGDPAGAVTYLTGQQAASGAFTNAGADDFIATTQAALLLGGASYLDVTAGATPDATPSESPAAAPTAASTAVAVPASPDAVPATTAPASPPATTDGGSAPRG
;
A
#
# COMPACT_ATOMS: atom_id res chain seq x y z
N ALA A 1 -17.12 -18.48 -8.97
CA ALA A 1 -18.40 -18.03 -9.56
C ALA A 1 -18.60 -16.52 -9.45
N GLN A 2 -18.50 -15.89 -8.26
CA GLN A 2 -18.69 -14.43 -8.12
C GLN A 2 -17.49 -13.58 -8.57
N ALA A 3 -16.26 -14.11 -8.54
CA ALA A 3 -15.07 -13.37 -8.94
C ALA A 3 -14.79 -13.38 -10.46
N GLU A 4 -15.36 -14.32 -11.22
CA GLU A 4 -15.08 -14.49 -12.66
C GLU A 4 -15.35 -13.20 -13.47
N PRO A 5 -16.48 -12.49 -13.30
CA PRO A 5 -16.72 -11.25 -14.05
C PRO A 5 -15.68 -10.16 -13.77
N LEU A 6 -15.15 -10.10 -12.55
CA LEU A 6 -14.11 -9.16 -12.16
C LEU A 6 -12.75 -9.57 -12.76
N LEU A 7 -12.40 -10.85 -12.69
CA LEU A 7 -11.17 -11.37 -13.31
C LEU A 7 -11.17 -11.14 -14.82
N ASP A 8 -12.31 -11.36 -15.48
CA ASP A 8 -12.49 -11.07 -16.90
C ASP A 8 -12.35 -9.57 -17.21
N LEU A 9 -12.84 -8.69 -16.33
CA LEU A 9 -12.67 -7.25 -16.47
C LEU A 9 -11.18 -6.87 -16.36
N LEU A 10 -10.49 -7.36 -15.32
CA LEU A 10 -9.08 -7.10 -15.10
C LEU A 10 -8.20 -7.65 -16.22
N ALA A 11 -8.51 -8.84 -16.76
CA ALA A 11 -7.80 -9.39 -17.91
C ALA A 11 -8.00 -8.52 -19.16
N ARG A 12 -9.22 -8.01 -19.41
CA ARG A 12 -9.51 -7.17 -20.59
C ARG A 12 -8.92 -5.77 -20.51
N GLU A 13 -8.99 -5.13 -19.35
CA GLU A 13 -8.59 -3.72 -19.17
C GLU A 13 -7.15 -3.57 -18.64
N GLY A 14 -6.57 -4.65 -18.11
CA GLY A 14 -5.27 -4.64 -17.44
C GLY A 14 -4.14 -4.13 -18.32
N ALA A 15 -4.12 -4.45 -19.61
CA ALA A 15 -3.05 -4.02 -20.52
C ALA A 15 -2.94 -2.48 -20.63
N ALA A 16 -4.09 -1.79 -20.66
CA ALA A 16 -4.13 -0.33 -20.70
C ALA A 16 -3.69 0.27 -19.35
N ALA A 17 -4.18 -0.28 -18.24
CA ALA A 17 -3.87 0.20 -16.90
C ALA A 17 -2.39 0.00 -16.52
N VAL A 18 -1.78 -1.10 -16.97
CA VAL A 18 -0.35 -1.40 -16.76
C VAL A 18 0.55 -0.42 -17.49
N ALA A 19 0.14 0.06 -18.68
CA ALA A 19 0.91 1.03 -19.44
C ALA A 19 1.05 2.40 -18.74
N GLU A 20 0.19 2.69 -17.76
CA GLU A 20 0.23 3.94 -16.99
C GLU A 20 1.17 3.87 -15.78
N SER A 21 1.39 2.68 -15.21
CA SER A 21 2.16 2.53 -13.98
C SER A 21 2.60 1.06 -13.78
N PRO A 22 3.91 0.80 -13.57
CA PRO A 22 4.39 -0.55 -13.24
C PRO A 22 3.87 -1.05 -11.88
N GLU A 23 3.48 -0.16 -10.97
CA GLU A 23 2.80 -0.53 -9.71
C GLU A 23 1.44 -1.20 -9.98
N THR A 24 0.75 -0.83 -11.06
CA THR A 24 -0.46 -1.55 -11.50
C THR A 24 -0.15 -2.98 -11.91
N ALA A 25 0.98 -3.22 -12.61
CA ALA A 25 1.41 -4.58 -12.92
C ALA A 25 1.67 -5.38 -11.65
N ALA A 26 2.41 -4.82 -10.69
CA ALA A 26 2.68 -5.48 -9.41
C ALA A 26 1.39 -5.85 -8.65
N LYS A 27 0.40 -4.95 -8.61
CA LYS A 27 -0.93 -5.26 -8.02
C LYS A 27 -1.64 -6.39 -8.77
N LEU A 28 -1.60 -6.39 -10.10
CA LEU A 28 -2.23 -7.44 -10.90
C LEU A 28 -1.50 -8.79 -10.76
N VAL A 29 -0.19 -8.81 -10.51
CA VAL A 29 0.53 -10.04 -10.16
C VAL A 29 0.00 -10.60 -8.83
N VAL A 30 -0.16 -9.77 -7.81
CA VAL A 30 -0.74 -10.19 -6.52
C VAL A 30 -2.14 -10.77 -6.71
N VAL A 31 -3.00 -10.10 -7.51
CA VAL A 31 -4.35 -10.59 -7.83
C VAL A 31 -4.29 -11.93 -8.59
N ALA A 32 -3.51 -12.03 -9.66
CA ALA A 32 -3.40 -13.26 -10.44
C ALA A 32 -2.98 -14.44 -9.54
N ALA A 33 -1.93 -14.25 -8.74
CA ALA A 33 -1.44 -15.25 -7.80
C ALA A 33 -2.51 -15.62 -6.75
N ALA A 34 -3.22 -14.63 -6.19
CA ALA A 34 -4.29 -14.89 -5.22
C ALA A 34 -5.40 -15.80 -5.79
N PHE A 35 -5.71 -15.68 -7.08
CA PHE A 35 -6.72 -16.51 -7.77
C PHE A 35 -6.13 -17.74 -8.48
N GLY A 36 -4.85 -18.05 -8.26
CA GLY A 36 -4.17 -19.18 -8.90
C GLY A 36 -4.05 -19.05 -10.43
N LYS A 37 -4.07 -17.83 -10.95
CA LYS A 37 -3.82 -17.51 -12.37
C LYS A 37 -2.33 -17.24 -12.56
N ASP A 38 -1.80 -17.57 -13.74
CA ASP A 38 -0.42 -17.27 -14.08
C ASP A 38 -0.28 -15.78 -14.46
N PRO A 39 0.48 -14.96 -13.72
CA PRO A 39 0.65 -13.53 -14.00
C PRO A 39 1.31 -13.24 -15.36
N ARG A 40 2.00 -14.20 -15.96
CA ARG A 40 2.62 -14.04 -17.30
C ARG A 40 1.60 -14.10 -18.43
N THR A 41 0.41 -14.64 -18.16
CA THR A 41 -0.65 -14.86 -19.17
C THR A 41 -2.03 -14.36 -18.74
N PHE A 42 -2.20 -13.89 -17.50
CA PHE A 42 -3.47 -13.41 -16.95
C PHE A 42 -4.05 -12.22 -17.74
N VAL A 43 -3.20 -11.27 -18.11
CA VAL A 43 -3.56 -10.16 -19.01
C VAL A 43 -3.11 -10.54 -20.43
N PRO A 44 -4.03 -10.72 -21.40
CA PRO A 44 -3.67 -11.15 -22.74
C PRO A 44 -2.68 -10.20 -23.42
N GLY A 45 -1.52 -10.75 -23.81
CA GLY A 45 -0.47 -9.98 -24.49
C GLY A 45 0.43 -9.16 -23.57
N THR A 46 0.33 -9.32 -22.25
CA THR A 46 1.17 -8.61 -21.27
C THR A 46 1.71 -9.60 -20.25
N ASP A 47 3.03 -9.79 -20.25
CA ASP A 47 3.72 -10.49 -19.16
C ASP A 47 3.91 -9.52 -18.00
N LEU A 48 3.06 -9.63 -16.98
CA LEU A 48 3.08 -8.73 -15.82
C LEU A 48 4.38 -8.86 -15.01
N VAL A 49 4.98 -10.04 -14.98
CA VAL A 49 6.23 -10.30 -14.25
C VAL A 49 7.39 -9.60 -14.93
N ALA A 50 7.44 -9.68 -16.27
CA ALA A 50 8.42 -8.94 -17.06
C ALA A 50 8.25 -7.42 -16.88
N VAL A 51 7.02 -6.90 -16.88
CA VAL A 51 6.78 -5.46 -16.65
C VAL A 51 7.29 -5.00 -15.28
N VAL A 52 7.05 -5.78 -14.22
CA VAL A 52 7.58 -5.43 -12.88
C VAL A 52 9.10 -5.47 -12.88
N THR A 53 9.70 -6.51 -13.45
CA THR A 53 11.16 -6.71 -13.48
C THR A 53 11.86 -5.61 -14.28
N ASP A 54 11.37 -5.31 -15.47
CA ASP A 54 11.96 -4.31 -16.38
C ASP A 54 11.80 -2.87 -15.86
N ALA A 55 10.84 -2.63 -14.95
CA ALA A 55 10.62 -1.34 -14.33
C ALA A 55 11.49 -1.08 -13.08
N ILE A 56 12.21 -2.09 -12.58
CA ILE A 56 13.22 -1.89 -11.53
C ILE A 56 14.46 -1.29 -12.19
N ALA A 57 14.79 -0.06 -11.81
CA ALA A 57 15.94 0.64 -12.35
C ALA A 57 17.26 0.02 -11.86
N GLU A 58 18.38 0.44 -12.48
CA GLU A 58 19.72 -0.06 -12.10
C GLU A 58 20.09 0.24 -10.64
N ASP A 59 19.60 1.36 -10.09
CA ASP A 59 19.77 1.72 -8.68
C ASP A 59 18.79 1.00 -7.73
N GLY A 60 17.89 0.18 -8.27
CA GLY A 60 16.87 -0.55 -7.53
C GLY A 60 15.57 0.21 -7.31
N SER A 61 15.47 1.47 -7.72
CA SER A 61 14.23 2.22 -7.61
C SER A 61 13.12 1.62 -8.49
N PHE A 62 11.87 1.66 -7.99
CA PHE A 62 10.70 1.12 -8.69
C PHE A 62 9.50 2.06 -8.53
N GLY A 63 8.79 2.31 -9.64
CA GLY A 63 7.56 3.11 -9.64
C GLY A 63 7.78 4.62 -9.72
N ALA A 64 6.69 5.36 -9.83
CA ALA A 64 6.70 6.82 -9.97
C ALA A 64 7.12 7.53 -8.67
N TRP A 65 6.83 6.90 -7.53
CA TRP A 65 7.22 7.36 -6.19
C TRP A 65 8.01 6.24 -5.51
N PRO A 66 9.34 6.18 -5.73
CA PRO A 66 10.15 4.98 -5.46
C PRO A 66 10.50 4.79 -3.97
N GLY A 67 9.51 4.91 -3.10
CA GLY A 67 9.64 4.70 -1.65
C GLY A 67 9.37 3.25 -1.21
N PRO A 68 9.25 3.02 0.11
CA PRO A 68 9.07 1.69 0.68
C PRO A 68 7.81 0.97 0.20
N PHE A 69 6.72 1.71 -0.01
CA PHE A 69 5.48 1.13 -0.52
C PHE A 69 5.67 0.49 -1.89
N ALA A 70 6.26 1.22 -2.83
CA ALA A 70 6.48 0.75 -4.19
C ALA A 70 7.49 -0.40 -4.22
N SER A 71 8.59 -0.27 -3.48
CA SER A 71 9.64 -1.31 -3.41
C SER A 71 9.12 -2.60 -2.79
N GLY A 72 8.39 -2.50 -1.67
CA GLY A 72 7.77 -3.65 -1.01
C GLY A 72 6.73 -4.34 -1.88
N LEU A 73 5.90 -3.57 -2.60
CA LEU A 73 4.91 -4.11 -3.53
C LEU A 73 5.56 -4.86 -4.70
N ALA A 74 6.66 -4.35 -5.25
CA ALA A 74 7.41 -5.04 -6.30
C ALA A 74 8.03 -6.35 -5.80
N ALA A 75 8.67 -6.33 -4.62
CA ALA A 75 9.25 -7.53 -4.02
C ALA A 75 8.19 -8.60 -3.76
N VAL A 76 7.04 -8.23 -3.18
CA VAL A 76 5.89 -9.12 -2.98
C VAL A 76 5.37 -9.68 -4.30
N ALA A 77 5.25 -8.85 -5.34
CA ALA A 77 4.79 -9.32 -6.65
C ALA A 77 5.73 -10.38 -7.25
N LEU A 78 7.05 -10.15 -7.17
CA LEU A 78 8.05 -11.07 -7.71
C LEU A 78 8.06 -12.41 -6.95
N ASP A 79 8.07 -12.38 -5.62
CA ASP A 79 7.99 -13.58 -4.79
C ASP A 79 6.74 -14.40 -5.10
N ARG A 80 5.57 -13.73 -5.19
CA ARG A 80 4.30 -14.39 -5.54
C ARG A 80 4.26 -14.95 -6.96
N ALA A 81 5.11 -14.46 -7.86
CA ALA A 81 5.30 -14.99 -9.20
C ALA A 81 6.34 -16.12 -9.28
N GLY A 82 6.96 -16.48 -8.14
CA GLY A 82 8.04 -17.46 -8.03
C GLY A 82 9.38 -16.94 -8.52
N GLU A 83 9.57 -15.63 -8.61
CA GLU A 83 10.82 -14.98 -9.01
C GLU A 83 11.62 -14.52 -7.80
N ALA A 84 12.95 -14.53 -7.93
CA ALA A 84 13.81 -13.96 -6.90
C ALA A 84 13.70 -12.43 -6.88
N VAL A 85 13.68 -11.84 -5.69
CA VAL A 85 13.73 -10.38 -5.53
C VAL A 85 15.14 -9.87 -5.93
N PRO A 86 15.26 -8.90 -6.86
CA PRO A 86 16.54 -8.33 -7.23
C PRO A 86 17.22 -7.64 -6.05
N ALA A 87 18.48 -7.95 -5.78
CA ALA A 87 19.23 -7.37 -4.67
C ALA A 87 19.32 -5.83 -4.70
N ALA A 88 19.27 -5.22 -5.90
CA ALA A 88 19.22 -3.77 -6.06
C ALA A 88 17.94 -3.17 -5.45
N LEU A 89 16.78 -3.80 -5.68
CA LEU A 89 15.49 -3.38 -5.10
C LEU A 89 15.54 -3.40 -3.57
N THR A 90 16.08 -4.47 -2.99
CA THR A 90 16.27 -4.59 -1.54
C THR A 90 17.24 -3.55 -1.00
N THR A 91 18.35 -3.32 -1.72
CA THR A 91 19.34 -2.29 -1.34
C THR A 91 18.70 -0.89 -1.35
N HIS A 92 17.90 -0.58 -2.37
CA HIS A 92 17.15 0.67 -2.47
C HIS A 92 16.14 0.82 -1.32
N LEU A 93 15.34 -0.22 -1.04
CA LEU A 93 14.38 -0.24 0.06
C LEU A 93 15.04 0.06 1.41
N LEU A 94 16.20 -0.52 1.68
CA LEU A 94 16.94 -0.31 2.93
C LEU A 94 17.45 1.12 3.12
N THR A 95 17.51 1.95 2.07
CA THR A 95 17.87 3.38 2.21
C THR A 95 16.82 4.20 2.98
N TYR A 96 15.62 3.67 3.14
CA TYR A 96 14.51 4.29 3.87
C TYR A 96 14.41 3.81 5.33
N ALA A 97 15.24 2.86 5.74
CA ALA A 97 15.24 2.35 7.10
C ALA A 97 15.82 3.40 8.08
N ASN A 98 15.12 3.63 9.17
CA ASN A 98 15.53 4.55 10.23
C ASN A 98 16.18 3.82 11.41
N GLU A 99 16.87 4.58 12.27
CA GLU A 99 17.54 4.03 13.47
C GLU A 99 16.55 3.40 14.46
N ASP A 100 15.28 3.83 14.47
CA ASP A 100 14.21 3.27 15.29
C ASP A 100 13.71 1.91 14.78
N GLY A 101 14.18 1.46 13.61
CA GLY A 101 13.82 0.20 12.98
C GLY A 101 12.62 0.28 12.03
N GLY A 102 11.92 1.41 11.99
CA GLY A 102 10.85 1.66 11.03
C GLY A 102 11.38 2.21 9.70
N PHE A 103 10.46 2.49 8.79
CA PHE A 103 10.73 3.07 7.47
C PHE A 103 9.88 4.32 7.28
N GLY A 104 10.49 5.38 6.75
CA GLY A 104 9.77 6.60 6.37
C GLY A 104 9.38 6.61 4.90
N PHE A 105 8.34 7.38 4.55
CA PHE A 105 7.91 7.57 3.16
C PHE A 105 9.05 8.04 2.23
N GLY A 106 9.97 8.84 2.79
CA GLY A 106 11.20 9.33 2.17
C GLY A 106 12.42 8.99 3.02
N ALA A 107 13.61 8.94 2.42
CA ALA A 107 14.83 8.69 3.15
C ALA A 107 15.07 9.79 4.21
N GLY A 108 15.20 9.39 5.48
CA GLY A 108 15.35 10.31 6.61
C GLY A 108 14.05 10.95 7.13
N GLU A 109 12.90 10.65 6.51
CA GLU A 109 11.60 11.05 7.05
C GLU A 109 11.20 10.15 8.24
N PRO A 110 10.35 10.64 9.16
CA PRO A 110 9.87 9.84 10.29
C PRO A 110 9.23 8.53 9.85
N SER A 111 9.46 7.47 10.62
CA SER A 111 8.86 6.16 10.36
C SER A 111 7.34 6.21 10.49
N ASP A 112 6.65 5.56 9.55
CA ASP A 112 5.18 5.46 9.52
C ASP A 112 4.72 4.04 9.21
N ALA A 113 3.45 3.73 9.50
CA ALA A 113 2.94 2.38 9.34
C ALA A 113 2.73 1.92 7.89
N ASP A 114 2.43 2.82 6.95
CA ASP A 114 2.29 2.44 5.53
C ASP A 114 3.65 1.99 4.97
N SER A 115 4.68 2.82 5.21
CA SER A 115 6.04 2.61 4.75
C SER A 115 6.68 1.42 5.45
N THR A 116 6.60 1.35 6.77
CA THR A 116 7.18 0.23 7.55
C THR A 116 6.48 -1.09 7.25
N GLY A 117 5.16 -1.08 7.06
CA GLY A 117 4.40 -2.30 6.80
C GLY A 117 4.71 -2.88 5.42
N MET A 118 4.73 -2.05 4.38
CA MET A 118 5.11 -2.51 3.05
C MET A 118 6.59 -2.88 2.94
N ALA A 119 7.49 -2.16 3.64
CA ALA A 119 8.89 -2.55 3.71
C ALA A 119 9.04 -3.93 4.35
N LEU A 120 8.38 -4.18 5.48
CA LEU A 120 8.40 -5.47 6.17
C LEU A 120 7.92 -6.60 5.25
N LEU A 121 6.82 -6.41 4.52
CA LEU A 121 6.35 -7.39 3.53
C LEU A 121 7.38 -7.64 2.40
N GLY A 122 8.03 -6.59 1.91
CA GLY A 122 9.07 -6.71 0.88
C GLY A 122 10.33 -7.45 1.37
N LEU A 123 10.76 -7.18 2.61
CA LEU A 123 11.87 -7.87 3.24
C LEU A 123 11.57 -9.35 3.46
N LEU A 124 10.35 -9.68 3.89
CA LEU A 124 9.87 -11.07 4.00
C LEU A 124 9.81 -11.77 2.64
N ALA A 125 9.40 -11.06 1.57
CA ALA A 125 9.35 -11.59 0.21
C ALA A 125 10.75 -11.90 -0.36
N ASP A 126 11.76 -11.09 -0.04
CA ASP A 126 13.16 -11.40 -0.39
C ASP A 126 13.66 -12.60 0.42
N GLY A 127 13.49 -12.57 1.74
CA GLY A 127 13.81 -13.69 2.63
C GLY A 127 15.29 -14.05 2.73
N SER A 128 16.20 -13.30 2.08
CA SER A 128 17.64 -13.53 2.20
C SER A 128 18.20 -13.06 3.54
N ASP A 129 19.37 -13.58 3.92
CA ASP A 129 20.09 -13.20 5.15
C ASP A 129 20.33 -11.67 5.23
N ALA A 130 20.44 -10.98 4.10
CA ALA A 130 20.64 -9.53 4.04
C ALA A 130 19.45 -8.73 4.62
N THR A 131 18.25 -9.31 4.61
CA THR A 131 17.02 -8.67 5.11
C THR A 131 16.72 -8.97 6.57
N SER A 132 17.41 -9.95 7.17
CA SER A 132 17.06 -10.48 8.50
C SER A 132 17.07 -9.40 9.59
N GLU A 133 18.13 -8.60 9.67
CA GLU A 133 18.23 -7.55 10.69
C GLU A 133 17.13 -6.48 10.54
N ALA A 134 16.88 -6.03 9.31
CA ALA A 134 15.86 -5.03 9.03
C ALA A 134 14.44 -5.56 9.30
N THR A 135 14.19 -6.83 9.00
CA THR A 135 12.91 -7.51 9.30
C THR A 135 12.63 -7.56 10.79
N GLU A 136 13.63 -7.96 11.59
CA GLU A 136 13.53 -8.01 13.06
C GLU A 136 13.27 -6.62 13.64
N LYS A 137 13.98 -5.60 13.14
CA LYS A 137 13.82 -4.20 13.54
C LYS A 137 12.45 -3.64 13.20
N ALA A 138 11.96 -3.88 11.98
CA ALA A 138 10.62 -3.43 11.56
C ALA A 138 9.51 -4.08 12.39
N ARG A 139 9.65 -5.38 12.72
CA ARG A 139 8.72 -6.07 13.62
C ARG A 139 8.74 -5.49 15.04
N ALA A 140 9.93 -5.18 15.55
CA ALA A 140 10.07 -4.53 16.86
C ALA A 140 9.45 -3.13 16.85
N TRP A 141 9.66 -2.35 15.78
CA TRP A 141 9.03 -1.04 15.60
C TRP A 141 7.51 -1.14 15.60
N ALA A 142 6.95 -2.11 14.86
CA ALA A 142 5.51 -2.34 14.81
C ALA A 142 4.93 -2.61 16.21
N THR A 143 5.60 -3.46 17.00
CA THR A 143 5.16 -3.77 18.37
C THR A 143 5.27 -2.56 19.30
N ALA A 144 6.35 -1.77 19.18
CA ALA A 144 6.61 -0.64 20.06
C ALA A 144 5.75 0.60 19.76
N ASN A 145 5.25 0.75 18.53
CA ASN A 145 4.51 1.92 18.08
C ASN A 145 3.00 1.68 17.91
N GLN A 146 2.49 0.51 18.31
CA GLN A 146 1.05 0.27 18.34
C GLN A 146 0.42 1.10 19.47
N ALA A 147 -0.60 1.89 19.14
CA ALA A 147 -1.39 2.64 20.10
C ALA A 147 -2.25 1.71 20.98
N GLU A 148 -2.73 2.22 22.11
CA GLU A 148 -3.57 1.46 23.06
C GLU A 148 -4.86 0.92 22.42
N ASP A 149 -5.40 1.62 21.42
CA ASP A 149 -6.59 1.20 20.68
C ASP A 149 -6.29 0.17 19.58
N GLY A 150 -5.01 -0.18 19.37
CA GLY A 150 -4.54 -1.14 18.38
C GLY A 150 -4.13 -0.54 17.03
N SER A 151 -4.28 0.78 16.84
CA SER A 151 -3.90 1.47 15.61
C SER A 151 -2.42 1.83 15.53
N TRP A 152 -1.97 2.24 14.34
CA TRP A 152 -0.68 2.91 14.13
C TRP A 152 -0.83 4.26 13.42
N PRO A 153 0.08 5.21 13.66
CA PRO A 153 0.16 6.45 12.89
C PRO A 153 0.62 6.17 11.44
N GLY A 154 0.04 6.90 10.49
CA GLY A 154 0.39 6.83 9.07
C GLY A 154 -0.46 7.77 8.25
N TYR A 155 -0.62 7.48 6.95
CA TYR A 155 -1.38 8.31 6.03
C TYR A 155 -2.87 8.43 6.42
N ASN A 156 -3.52 7.31 6.73
CA ASN A 156 -4.85 7.26 7.35
C ASN A 156 -4.89 6.08 8.34
N PRO A 157 -5.40 6.30 9.57
CA PRO A 157 -5.24 5.33 10.65
C PRO A 157 -5.88 3.96 10.34
N VAL A 158 -6.93 3.88 9.53
CA VAL A 158 -7.53 2.60 9.11
C VAL A 158 -6.64 1.88 8.11
N ASN A 159 -6.22 2.56 7.05
CA ASN A 159 -5.46 1.95 5.98
C ASN A 159 -4.05 1.56 6.48
N SER A 160 -3.39 2.45 7.22
CA SER A 160 -2.07 2.22 7.79
C SER A 160 -2.08 1.06 8.79
N THR A 161 -3.12 0.98 9.63
CA THR A 161 -3.27 -0.13 10.59
C THR A 161 -3.52 -1.46 9.89
N ALA A 162 -4.28 -1.47 8.79
CA ALA A 162 -4.52 -2.68 8.02
C ALA A 162 -3.24 -3.23 7.38
N ILE A 163 -2.43 -2.37 6.76
CA ILE A 163 -1.15 -2.77 6.17
C ILE A 163 -0.18 -3.25 7.25
N MET A 164 0.01 -2.46 8.31
CA MET A 164 0.95 -2.78 9.38
C MET A 164 0.55 -4.06 10.12
N GLY A 165 -0.73 -4.22 10.47
CA GLY A 165 -1.21 -5.42 11.14
C GLY A 165 -1.07 -6.67 10.26
N GLY A 166 -1.32 -6.56 8.95
CA GLY A 166 -1.08 -7.66 8.01
C GLY A 166 0.40 -8.01 7.88
N ALA A 167 1.28 -7.01 7.79
CA ALA A 167 2.72 -7.21 7.75
C ALA A 167 3.26 -7.85 9.03
N LEU A 168 2.77 -7.40 10.20
CA LEU A 168 3.12 -7.96 11.49
C LEU A 168 2.67 -9.42 11.59
N ALA A 169 1.46 -9.75 11.14
CA ALA A 169 0.96 -11.13 11.11
C ALA A 169 1.81 -12.04 10.21
N SER A 170 2.14 -11.60 8.99
CA SER A 170 3.02 -12.36 8.09
C SER A 170 4.45 -12.51 8.65
N ALA A 171 4.90 -11.57 9.50
CA ALA A 171 6.17 -11.67 10.24
C ALA A 171 6.08 -12.52 11.52
N GLY A 172 4.96 -13.20 11.78
CA GLY A 172 4.74 -14.06 12.95
C GLY A 172 4.38 -13.32 14.24
N GLY A 173 4.03 -12.03 14.15
CA GLY A 173 3.52 -11.23 15.26
C GLY A 173 1.99 -11.36 15.46
N ASP A 174 1.49 -10.75 16.53
CA ASP A 174 0.06 -10.79 16.88
C ASP A 174 -0.69 -9.58 16.30
N PRO A 175 -1.66 -9.77 15.37
CA PRO A 175 -2.47 -8.70 14.82
C PRO A 175 -3.72 -8.37 15.65
N ALA A 176 -3.97 -8.99 16.81
CA ALA A 176 -5.25 -8.88 17.51
C ALA A 176 -5.67 -7.43 17.84
N GLY A 177 -4.71 -6.58 18.22
CA GLY A 177 -4.97 -5.15 18.45
C GLY A 177 -5.46 -4.46 17.17
N ALA A 178 -4.79 -4.70 16.05
CA ALA A 178 -5.14 -4.14 14.75
C ALA A 178 -6.52 -4.60 14.28
N VAL A 179 -6.82 -5.89 14.41
CA VAL A 179 -8.13 -6.48 14.09
C VAL A 179 -9.24 -5.86 14.94
N THR A 180 -8.98 -5.64 16.23
CA THR A 180 -9.92 -4.98 17.15
C THR A 180 -10.19 -3.55 16.73
N TYR A 181 -9.13 -2.78 16.45
CA TYR A 181 -9.25 -1.42 15.94
C TYR A 181 -10.10 -1.38 14.67
N LEU A 182 -9.72 -2.14 13.64
CA LEU A 182 -10.41 -2.17 12.35
C LEU A 182 -11.89 -2.52 12.51
N THR A 183 -12.21 -3.57 13.26
CA THR A 183 -13.62 -3.97 13.49
C THR A 183 -14.45 -2.82 14.06
N GLY A 184 -13.87 -1.97 14.92
CA GLY A 184 -14.51 -0.77 15.44
C GLY A 184 -14.69 0.37 14.44
N GLN A 185 -13.95 0.36 13.32
CA GLN A 185 -13.99 1.38 12.26
C GLN A 185 -14.94 1.02 11.10
N GLN A 186 -15.52 -0.18 11.11
CA GLN A 186 -16.46 -0.60 10.08
C GLN A 186 -17.80 0.15 10.22
N ALA A 187 -18.19 0.86 9.16
CA ALA A 187 -19.48 1.55 9.10
C ALA A 187 -20.64 0.56 8.93
N ALA A 188 -21.87 1.02 9.16
CA ALA A 188 -23.08 0.22 8.94
C ALA A 188 -23.26 -0.25 7.48
N SER A 189 -22.64 0.42 6.52
CA SER A 189 -22.59 -0.01 5.12
C SER A 189 -21.69 -1.23 4.89
N GLY A 190 -20.86 -1.59 5.88
CA GLY A 190 -19.79 -2.58 5.78
C GLY A 190 -18.47 -2.01 5.26
N ALA A 191 -18.48 -0.76 4.77
CA ALA A 191 -17.26 -0.07 4.36
C ALA A 191 -16.45 0.39 5.58
N PHE A 192 -15.17 0.63 5.35
CA PHE A 192 -14.29 1.24 6.33
C PHE A 192 -14.12 2.71 6.00
N THR A 193 -13.99 3.53 7.05
CA THR A 193 -14.07 4.97 6.88
C THR A 193 -12.71 5.65 6.90
N ASN A 194 -12.61 6.78 6.20
CA ASN A 194 -11.57 7.78 6.36
C ASN A 194 -12.24 9.10 6.76
N ALA A 195 -11.84 9.69 7.88
CA ALA A 195 -12.45 10.90 8.43
C ALA A 195 -14.00 10.83 8.52
N GLY A 196 -14.55 9.63 8.78
CA GLY A 196 -15.98 9.39 8.95
C GLY A 196 -16.79 9.19 7.66
N ALA A 197 -16.14 9.11 6.50
CA ALA A 197 -16.79 8.76 5.22
C ALA A 197 -16.28 7.42 4.68
N ASP A 198 -17.14 6.67 4.01
CA ASP A 198 -16.77 5.41 3.35
C ASP A 198 -15.57 5.63 2.40
N ASP A 199 -14.53 4.81 2.57
CA ASP A 199 -13.27 4.93 1.83
C ASP A 199 -12.90 3.58 1.21
N PHE A 200 -12.70 3.59 -0.11
CA PHE A 200 -12.43 2.38 -0.87
C PHE A 200 -11.07 1.75 -0.53
N ILE A 201 -10.03 2.57 -0.31
CA ILE A 201 -8.69 2.07 0.00
C ILE A 201 -8.68 1.46 1.40
N ALA A 202 -9.26 2.18 2.37
CA ALA A 202 -9.42 1.68 3.73
C ALA A 202 -10.20 0.35 3.74
N THR A 203 -11.30 0.27 2.98
CA THR A 203 -12.12 -0.94 2.89
C THR A 203 -11.35 -2.12 2.32
N THR A 204 -10.65 -1.92 1.20
CA THR A 204 -9.94 -3.01 0.52
C THR A 204 -8.74 -3.50 1.32
N GLN A 205 -8.00 -2.62 1.98
CA GLN A 205 -6.87 -3.02 2.81
C GLN A 205 -7.31 -3.66 4.14
N ALA A 206 -8.33 -3.11 4.80
CA ALA A 206 -8.88 -3.72 6.01
C ALA A 206 -9.43 -5.13 5.76
N ALA A 207 -10.05 -5.35 4.59
CA ALA A 207 -10.56 -6.66 4.21
C ALA A 207 -9.48 -7.75 4.14
N LEU A 208 -8.24 -7.42 3.77
CA LEU A 208 -7.13 -8.38 3.78
C LEU A 208 -6.83 -8.86 5.19
N LEU A 209 -6.54 -7.94 6.12
CA LEU A 209 -6.20 -8.30 7.49
C LEU A 209 -7.36 -9.00 8.21
N LEU A 210 -8.59 -8.54 8.02
CA LEU A 210 -9.77 -9.19 8.59
C LEU A 210 -10.06 -10.56 7.97
N GLY A 211 -9.59 -10.80 6.74
CA GLY A 211 -9.54 -12.11 6.11
C GLY A 211 -8.38 -12.99 6.57
N GLY A 212 -7.54 -12.51 7.51
CA GLY A 212 -6.37 -13.22 8.02
C GLY A 212 -5.20 -13.24 7.04
N ALA A 213 -5.11 -12.26 6.13
CA ALA A 213 -4.11 -12.22 5.08
C ALA A 213 -3.45 -10.83 4.94
N SER A 214 -2.33 -10.80 4.23
CA SER A 214 -1.64 -9.59 3.76
C SER A 214 -1.44 -9.64 2.24
N TYR A 215 -0.78 -8.64 1.67
CA TYR A 215 -0.37 -8.68 0.27
C TYR A 215 0.53 -9.87 -0.05
N LEU A 216 1.30 -10.36 0.93
CA LEU A 216 2.28 -11.43 0.74
C LEU A 216 1.63 -12.81 0.60
N ASP A 217 0.51 -13.06 1.27
CA ASP A 217 -0.05 -14.41 1.44
C ASP A 217 -1.52 -14.56 1.05
N VAL A 218 -2.22 -13.48 0.65
CA VAL A 218 -3.64 -13.55 0.27
C VAL A 218 -3.90 -14.60 -0.81
N THR A 219 -4.92 -15.43 -0.58
CA THR A 219 -5.41 -16.42 -1.55
C THR A 219 -6.94 -16.37 -1.60
N ALA A 220 -7.49 -16.48 -2.81
CA ALA A 220 -8.91 -16.54 -3.04
C ALA A 220 -9.43 -17.93 -2.66
N GLY A 221 -10.43 -17.99 -1.77
CA GLY A 221 -11.03 -19.26 -1.31
C GLY A 221 -10.61 -19.69 0.09
N ALA A 222 -9.72 -18.94 0.76
CA ALA A 222 -9.62 -19.02 2.21
C ALA A 222 -10.99 -18.67 2.79
N THR A 223 -11.63 -19.64 3.44
CA THR A 223 -12.89 -19.37 4.15
C THR A 223 -12.48 -18.69 5.46
N PRO A 224 -12.95 -17.47 5.76
CA PRO A 224 -12.68 -16.89 7.06
C PRO A 224 -13.24 -17.83 8.12
N ASP A 225 -12.48 -18.06 9.20
CA ASP A 225 -13.01 -18.63 10.45
C ASP A 225 -13.90 -17.57 11.15
N ALA A 226 -14.87 -17.03 10.41
CA ALA A 226 -15.83 -16.07 10.90
C ALA A 226 -17.17 -16.77 11.02
N THR A 227 -17.57 -17.03 12.27
CA THR A 227 -18.99 -17.25 12.55
C THR A 227 -19.72 -15.96 12.14
N PRO A 228 -20.76 -16.01 11.29
CA PRO A 228 -21.43 -14.79 10.87
C PRO A 228 -21.97 -14.08 12.10
N SER A 229 -21.43 -12.89 12.40
CA SER A 229 -22.05 -11.96 13.33
C SER A 229 -23.30 -11.45 12.65
N GLU A 230 -24.48 -11.77 13.19
CA GLU A 230 -25.75 -11.29 12.65
C GLU A 230 -25.70 -9.77 12.51
N SER A 231 -26.05 -9.29 11.30
CA SER A 231 -26.30 -7.87 11.05
C SER A 231 -27.26 -7.34 12.10
N PRO A 232 -26.93 -6.28 12.86
CA PRO A 232 -27.88 -5.68 13.77
C PRO A 232 -29.08 -5.22 12.96
N ALA A 233 -30.24 -5.82 13.20
CA ALA A 233 -31.49 -5.45 12.56
C ALA A 233 -31.67 -3.94 12.67
N ALA A 234 -31.92 -3.28 11.54
CA ALA A 234 -32.14 -1.85 11.46
C ALA A 234 -33.22 -1.42 12.47
N ALA A 235 -32.81 -0.70 13.51
CA ALA A 235 -33.74 0.00 14.37
C ALA A 235 -34.46 1.08 13.55
N PRO A 236 -35.77 1.29 13.71
CA PRO A 236 -36.51 2.26 12.92
C PRO A 236 -36.00 3.68 13.22
N THR A 237 -35.58 4.38 12.17
CA THR A 237 -35.14 5.77 12.18
C THR A 237 -36.20 6.68 12.80
N ALA A 238 -35.93 7.22 13.98
CA ALA A 238 -36.64 8.40 14.48
C ALA A 238 -36.25 9.60 13.60
N ALA A 239 -37.26 10.29 13.07
CA ALA A 239 -37.08 11.47 12.23
C ALA A 239 -36.34 12.58 12.99
N SER A 240 -35.12 12.92 12.55
CA SER A 240 -34.38 14.07 13.05
C SER A 240 -34.78 15.32 12.26
N THR A 241 -35.46 16.25 12.92
CA THR A 241 -35.68 17.61 12.46
C THR A 241 -34.36 18.31 12.15
N ALA A 242 -34.26 18.88 10.95
CA ALA A 242 -33.12 19.65 10.49
C ALA A 242 -32.88 20.90 11.36
N VAL A 243 -31.65 21.06 11.84
CA VAL A 243 -31.13 22.32 12.39
C VAL A 243 -30.16 22.90 11.37
N ALA A 244 -30.40 24.15 10.98
CA ALA A 244 -29.68 24.86 9.93
C ALA A 244 -28.22 25.17 10.31
N VAL A 245 -27.34 25.01 9.32
CA VAL A 245 -25.90 25.35 9.34
C VAL A 245 -25.72 26.86 9.13
N PRO A 246 -24.95 27.60 9.96
CA PRO A 246 -24.47 28.93 9.59
C PRO A 246 -23.21 28.82 8.69
N ALA A 247 -23.15 29.69 7.68
CA ALA A 247 -22.15 29.71 6.61
C ALA A 247 -20.70 29.93 7.09
N SER A 248 -19.76 29.32 6.36
CA SER A 248 -18.30 29.46 6.46
C SER A 248 -17.80 30.89 6.22
N PRO A 249 -16.66 31.28 6.83
CA PRO A 249 -15.80 32.33 6.31
C PRO A 249 -14.53 31.74 5.66
N ASP A 250 -14.42 32.02 4.36
CA ASP A 250 -13.25 32.32 3.53
C ASP A 250 -11.97 31.45 3.52
N ALA A 251 -11.58 31.17 2.27
CA ALA A 251 -10.36 30.54 1.81
C ALA A 251 -9.11 31.40 2.04
N VAL A 252 -7.99 30.74 2.35
CA VAL A 252 -6.64 31.32 2.30
C VAL A 252 -6.00 30.94 0.96
N PRO A 253 -5.40 31.88 0.19
CA PRO A 253 -4.94 31.62 -1.16
C PRO A 253 -3.56 30.94 -1.22
N ALA A 254 -3.37 30.19 -2.32
CA ALA A 254 -2.19 29.40 -2.66
C ALA A 254 -0.89 30.23 -2.80
N THR A 255 0.21 29.70 -2.27
CA THR A 255 1.57 30.22 -2.49
C THR A 255 2.20 29.49 -3.68
N THR A 256 2.54 30.23 -4.72
CA THR A 256 3.25 29.75 -5.91
C THR A 256 4.73 29.46 -5.62
N ALA A 257 5.21 28.30 -6.07
CA ALA A 257 6.64 27.95 -6.10
C ALA A 257 7.45 28.86 -7.05
N PRO A 258 8.75 29.13 -6.80
CA PRO A 258 9.57 29.93 -7.69
C PRO A 258 10.08 29.12 -8.90
N ALA A 259 10.02 29.75 -10.07
CA ALA A 259 10.46 29.20 -11.36
C ALA A 259 11.98 29.12 -11.51
N SER A 260 12.46 28.09 -12.21
CA SER A 260 13.86 27.95 -12.67
C SER A 260 14.22 29.03 -13.71
N PRO A 261 15.46 29.52 -13.74
CA PRO A 261 15.88 30.56 -14.68
C PRO A 261 16.12 29.98 -16.09
N PRO A 262 15.89 30.77 -17.17
CA PRO A 262 16.08 30.30 -18.54
C PRO A 262 17.56 30.31 -18.97
N ALA A 263 17.93 29.34 -19.79
CA ALA A 263 19.18 29.31 -20.54
C ALA A 263 19.15 30.34 -21.69
N THR A 264 20.21 31.12 -21.84
CA THR A 264 20.46 31.93 -23.04
C THR A 264 21.73 31.45 -23.73
N THR A 265 21.60 31.08 -25.00
CA THR A 265 22.70 30.83 -25.92
C THR A 265 23.10 32.11 -26.65
N ASP A 266 24.39 32.41 -26.56
CA ASP A 266 25.31 32.85 -27.62
C ASP A 266 25.29 34.30 -28.16
N GLY A 267 26.51 34.79 -28.46
CA GLY A 267 26.74 35.79 -29.52
C GLY A 267 27.25 37.20 -29.15
N GLY A 268 28.53 37.31 -28.78
CA GLY A 268 29.50 38.17 -29.50
C GLY A 268 29.47 39.71 -29.45
N SER A 269 30.62 40.24 -29.01
CA SER A 269 31.36 41.44 -29.52
C SER A 269 31.29 42.77 -28.74
N ALA A 270 32.50 43.27 -28.47
CA ALA A 270 32.90 44.49 -27.76
C ALA A 270 32.53 45.80 -28.53
N PRO A 271 32.72 47.02 -27.95
CA PRO A 271 34.07 47.61 -27.89
C PRO A 271 34.41 48.50 -26.66
N ARG A 272 35.72 48.61 -26.42
CA ARG A 272 36.55 49.77 -26.01
C ARG A 272 36.03 50.81 -25.01
N GLY A 273 36.80 50.94 -23.93
CA GLY A 273 36.98 52.12 -23.08
C GLY A 273 38.13 51.86 -22.13
#